data_AF-A0A8X6UWW2-F1
#
_entry.id   AF-A0A8X6UWW2-F1
#
_cell.length_a   1.000
_cell.length_b   1.000
_cell.length_c   1.000
_cell.angle_alpha   90.00
_cell.angle_beta   90.00
_cell.angle_gamma   90.00
#
_symmetry.space_group_name_H-M   'P 1'
#
loop_
_entity.id
_entity.type
_entity.pdbx_description
1 polymer ?
#
loop_
_entity_poly.entity_id
_entity_poly.type
_entity_poly.pdbx_seq_one_letter_code
_entity_poly.pdbx_strand_id
1 'polypeptide(L)'
;MISDGTEFAVGDIERLFEEARRNLKAKHEKWEKYYNRRKRDVQIKVNEWFLIATHPLSSATKKVAKFKPKFEGPYRVLEVKNNNVVIL
;
A
#
# COMPACT_ATOMS: atom_id res chain seq x y z
N MET A 1 -9.53 1.97 45.60
CA MET A 1 -10.58 1.16 44.94
C MET A 1 -10.08 0.88 43.54
N ILE A 2 -9.66 -0.35 43.29
CA ILE A 2 -9.26 -0.80 41.96
C ILE A 2 -10.57 -0.92 41.19
N SER A 3 -10.72 -0.12 40.14
CA SER A 3 -11.92 -0.05 39.30
C SER A 3 -12.24 -1.42 38.72
N ASP A 4 -13.51 -1.80 38.86
CA ASP A 4 -14.13 -3.01 38.35
C ASP A 4 -13.62 -3.38 36.95
N GLY A 5 -13.11 -4.59 36.83
CA GLY A 5 -12.83 -5.20 35.53
C GLY A 5 -14.16 -5.36 34.80
N THR A 6 -14.32 -4.67 33.68
CA THR A 6 -15.48 -4.82 32.79
C THR A 6 -15.47 -6.24 32.22
N GLU A 7 -16.26 -7.14 32.81
CA GLU A 7 -16.59 -8.43 32.23
C GLU A 7 -17.55 -8.21 31.07
N PHE A 8 -17.01 -8.12 29.85
CA PHE A 8 -17.83 -8.13 28.64
C PHE A 8 -18.35 -9.55 28.42
N ALA A 9 -19.66 -9.72 28.31
CA ALA A 9 -20.23 -11.01 27.91
C ALA A 9 -19.72 -11.36 26.50
N VAL A 10 -19.45 -12.64 26.25
CA VAL A 10 -18.90 -13.12 24.97
C VAL A 10 -19.74 -12.65 23.77
N GLY A 11 -21.07 -12.60 23.93
CA GLY A 11 -21.99 -12.09 22.90
C GLY A 11 -21.86 -10.58 22.61
N ASP A 12 -21.49 -9.77 23.60
CA ASP A 12 -21.26 -8.33 23.40
C ASP A 12 -19.96 -8.09 22.64
N ILE A 13 -18.93 -8.89 22.92
CA ILE A 13 -17.64 -8.88 22.22
C ILE A 13 -17.86 -9.25 20.74
N GLU A 14 -18.59 -10.34 20.47
CA GLU A 14 -18.90 -10.78 19.10
C GLU A 14 -19.67 -9.71 18.32
N ARG A 15 -20.66 -9.08 18.95
CA ARG A 15 -21.43 -8.00 18.34
C ARG A 15 -20.55 -6.79 17.99
N LEU A 16 -19.64 -6.40 18.89
CA LEU A 16 -18.69 -5.30 18.66
C LEU A 16 -17.73 -5.62 17.51
N PHE A 17 -17.24 -6.87 17.41
CA PHE A 17 -16.41 -7.30 16.29
C PHE A 17 -17.16 -7.25 14.95
N GLU A 18 -18.40 -7.71 14.91
CA GLU A 18 -19.22 -7.66 13.69
C GLU A 18 -19.56 -6.23 13.25
N GLU A 19 -19.77 -5.33 14.21
CA GLU A 19 -19.95 -3.90 13.93
C GLU A 19 -18.65 -3.27 13.41
N ALA A 20 -17.52 -3.56 14.05
CA ALA A 20 -16.21 -3.10 13.60
C ALA A 20 -15.89 -3.58 12.18
N ARG A 21 -16.15 -4.85 11.87
CA ARG A 21 -15.97 -5.43 10.53
C ARG A 21 -16.81 -4.71 9.48
N ARG A 22 -18.09 -4.48 9.75
CA ARG A 22 -18.99 -3.73 8.85
C ARG A 22 -18.49 -2.32 8.60
N ASN A 23 -18.06 -1.63 9.65
CA ASN A 23 -17.54 -0.28 9.55
C ASN A 23 -16.23 -0.22 8.75
N LEU A 24 -15.31 -1.15 8.98
CA LEU A 24 -14.07 -1.26 8.21
C LEU A 24 -14.34 -1.49 6.73
N LYS A 25 -15.25 -2.42 6.41
CA LYS A 25 -15.63 -2.72 5.03
C LYS A 25 -16.20 -1.49 4.32
N ALA A 26 -17.16 -0.80 4.94
CA ALA A 26 -17.77 0.40 4.38
C ALA A 26 -16.74 1.54 4.17
N LYS A 27 -15.78 1.69 5.10
CA LYS A 27 -14.69 2.67 4.97
C LYS A 27 -13.74 2.30 3.83
N HIS A 28 -13.37 1.02 3.72
CA HIS A 28 -12.50 0.53 2.65
C HIS A 28 -13.13 0.75 1.27
N GLU A 29 -14.39 0.38 1.07
CA GLU A 29 -15.12 0.59 -0.20
C GLU A 29 -15.18 2.07 -0.58
N LYS A 30 -15.44 2.94 0.41
CA LYS A 30 -15.44 4.39 0.20
C LYS A 30 -14.05 4.87 -0.24
N TRP A 31 -13.00 4.48 0.47
CA TRP A 31 -11.63 4.93 0.18
C TRP A 31 -11.10 4.39 -1.13
N GLU A 32 -11.42 3.14 -1.47
CA GLU A 32 -11.00 2.50 -2.71
C GLU A 32 -11.39 3.34 -3.93
N LYS A 33 -12.64 3.82 -3.99
CA LYS A 33 -13.12 4.68 -5.08
C LYS A 33 -12.28 5.95 -5.23
N TYR A 34 -11.95 6.63 -4.13
CA TYR A 34 -11.18 7.88 -4.19
C TYR A 34 -9.70 7.63 -4.49
N TYR A 35 -9.13 6.58 -3.90
CA TYR A 35 -7.73 6.21 -4.06
C TYR A 35 -7.44 5.73 -5.48
N ASN A 36 -8.33 4.91 -6.05
CA ASN A 36 -8.15 4.34 -7.38
C ASN A 36 -8.55 5.30 -8.52
N ARG A 37 -9.27 6.40 -8.23
CA ARG A 37 -9.82 7.33 -9.25
C ARG A 37 -8.80 7.84 -10.28
N ARG A 38 -7.52 7.94 -9.92
CA ARG A 38 -6.44 8.44 -10.81
C ARG A 38 -5.34 7.40 -11.06
N LYS A 39 -5.52 6.17 -10.60
CA LYS A 39 -4.57 5.11 -10.90
C LYS A 39 -4.78 4.67 -12.34
N ARG A 40 -3.68 4.65 -13.10
CA ARG A 40 -3.68 4.01 -14.42
C ARG A 40 -3.57 2.52 -14.21
N ASP A 41 -4.38 1.76 -14.94
CA ASP A 41 -4.20 0.32 -15.03
C ASP A 41 -3.04 0.04 -15.99
N VAL A 42 -1.84 -0.10 -15.44
CA VAL A 42 -0.63 -0.39 -16.20
C VAL A 42 -0.41 -1.90 -16.16
N GLN A 43 -0.56 -2.54 -17.30
CA GLN A 43 -0.33 -3.97 -17.47
C GLN A 43 1.15 -4.19 -17.80
N ILE A 44 1.92 -4.68 -16.83
CA ILE A 44 3.37 -4.92 -17.01
C ILE A 44 3.59 -6.28 -17.66
N LYS A 45 4.48 -6.34 -18.67
CA LYS A 45 4.81 -7.58 -19.38
C LYS A 45 6.23 -8.03 -19.10
N VAL A 46 6.43 -9.35 -19.08
CA VAL A 46 7.77 -9.95 -19.11
C VAL A 46 8.48 -9.52 -20.40
N ASN A 47 9.79 -9.29 -20.31
CA ASN A 47 10.69 -8.80 -21.35
C ASN A 47 10.50 -7.34 -21.78
N GLU A 48 9.63 -6.57 -21.13
CA GLU A 48 9.50 -5.13 -21.35
C GLU A 48 10.59 -4.35 -20.59
N TRP A 49 10.97 -3.18 -21.12
CA TRP A 49 12.05 -2.35 -20.58
C TRP A 49 11.50 -1.24 -19.68
N PHE A 50 12.05 -1.13 -18.48
CA PHE A 50 11.65 -0.14 -17.48
C PHE A 50 12.84 0.63 -16.93
N LEU A 51 12.55 1.84 -16.45
CA LEU A 51 13.47 2.64 -15.67
C LEU A 51 13.04 2.62 -14.20
N ILE A 52 14.00 2.43 -13.29
CA ILE A 52 13.73 2.42 -11.85
C ILE A 52 13.87 3.84 -11.32
N ALA A 53 12.88 4.33 -10.56
CA ALA A 53 12.99 5.59 -9.84
C ALA A 53 13.89 5.41 -8.61
N THR A 54 15.07 6.03 -8.62
CA THR A 54 16.07 5.89 -7.55
C THR A 54 16.12 7.07 -6.59
N HIS A 55 15.39 8.15 -6.90
CA HIS A 55 15.29 9.30 -6.01
C HIS A 55 14.49 8.93 -4.76
N PRO A 56 15.08 8.99 -3.55
CA PRO A 56 14.36 8.66 -2.33
C PRO A 56 13.21 9.64 -2.13
N LEU A 57 12.04 9.12 -1.77
CA LEU A 57 10.93 9.94 -1.26
C LEU A 57 11.35 10.40 0.14
N SER A 58 11.89 11.62 0.22
CA SER A 58 12.20 12.34 1.46
C SER A 58 12.72 11.46 2.61
N SER A 59 13.91 10.88 2.46
CA SER A 59 14.63 10.29 3.60
C SER A 59 15.67 11.30 4.07
N ALA A 60 15.48 11.86 5.28
CA ALA A 60 16.40 12.81 5.91
C ALA A 60 17.85 12.28 6.04
N THR A 61 18.03 10.96 5.92
CA THR A 61 19.30 10.27 6.12
C THR A 61 20.22 10.30 4.89
N LYS A 62 19.70 10.56 3.67
CA LYS A 62 20.52 10.57 2.44
C LYS A 62 20.50 11.95 1.79
N LYS A 63 21.64 12.66 1.83
CA LYS A 63 21.84 13.89 1.05
C LYS A 63 21.74 13.56 -0.43
N VAL A 64 20.63 13.90 -1.07
CA VAL A 64 20.51 13.80 -2.52
C VAL A 64 21.30 14.95 -3.14
N ALA A 65 22.28 14.62 -3.98
CA ALA A 65 23.00 15.64 -4.75
C ALA A 65 22.03 16.35 -5.70
N LYS A 66 22.13 17.68 -5.80
CA LYS A 66 21.37 18.46 -6.78
C LYS A 66 21.73 17.94 -8.19
N PHE A 67 20.72 17.78 -9.04
CA PHE A 67 20.85 17.28 -10.43
C PHE A 67 21.23 15.80 -10.61
N LYS A 68 21.09 14.95 -9.60
CA LYS A 68 21.20 13.49 -9.82
C LYS A 68 20.04 13.00 -10.71
N PRO A 69 20.28 12.11 -11.69
CA PRO A 69 19.22 11.46 -12.46
C PRO A 69 18.17 10.85 -11.54
N LYS A 70 16.90 11.12 -11.85
CA LYS A 70 15.75 10.59 -11.09
C LYS A 70 15.56 9.09 -11.31
N PHE A 71 16.02 8.60 -12.45
CA PHE A 71 15.82 7.24 -12.91
C PHE A 71 17.16 6.58 -13.26
N GLU A 72 17.20 5.26 -13.10
CA GLU A 72 18.31 4.39 -13.48
C GLU A 72 17.80 3.27 -14.39
N GLY A 73 18.66 2.74 -15.26
CA GLY A 73 18.31 1.70 -16.23
C GLY A 73 18.38 2.20 -17.67
N PRO A 74 18.19 1.30 -18.64
CA PRO A 74 17.01 0.42 -18.72
C PRO A 74 17.22 -0.98 -18.13
N TYR A 75 16.17 -1.50 -17.49
CA TYR A 75 16.10 -2.85 -16.94
C TYR A 75 15.02 -3.66 -17.64
N ARG A 76 15.19 -4.97 -17.73
CA ARG A 76 14.25 -5.86 -18.42
C ARG A 76 13.47 -6.66 -17.40
N VAL A 77 12.14 -6.66 -17.50
CA VAL A 77 11.30 -7.48 -16.60
C VAL A 77 11.56 -8.96 -16.87
N LEU A 78 12.04 -9.67 -15.85
CA LEU A 78 12.23 -11.12 -15.87
C LEU A 78 10.96 -11.86 -15.43
N GLU A 79 10.25 -11.31 -14.44
CA GLU A 79 9.07 -11.95 -13.85
C GLU A 79 8.08 -10.89 -13.32
N VAL A 80 6.78 -11.16 -13.44
CA VAL A 80 5.71 -10.34 -12.87
C VAL A 80 5.01 -11.15 -11.77
N LYS A 81 5.11 -10.70 -10.51
CA LYS A 81 4.45 -11.36 -9.37
C LYS A 81 3.00 -10.90 -9.19
N ASN A 82 2.77 -9.60 -9.37
CA ASN A 82 1.44 -8.98 -9.41
C ASN A 82 1.53 -7.66 -10.20
N ASN A 83 0.40 -6.97 -10.41
CA ASN A 83 0.37 -5.70 -11.18
C ASN A 83 1.27 -4.58 -10.62
N ASN A 84 1.74 -4.69 -9.37
CA ASN A 84 2.57 -3.67 -8.72
C ASN A 84 4.00 -4.15 -8.39
N VAL A 85 4.33 -5.43 -8.60
CA VAL A 85 5.58 -6.05 -8.17
C VAL A 85 6.15 -6.87 -9.31
N VAL A 86 7.34 -6.46 -9.76
CA VAL A 86 8.10 -7.11 -10.83
C VAL A 86 9.53 -7.37 -10.38
N ILE A 87 10.13 -8.39 -10.98
CA ILE A 87 11.56 -8.68 -10.88
C ILE A 87 12.20 -8.25 -12.19
N LEU A 88 13.25 -7.45 -12.07
CA LEU A 88 14.03 -6.84 -13.15
C LEU A 88 15.39 -7.54 -13.30
#